data_AF-A0AAV5CR40-F1
#
_entry.id   AF-A0AAV5CR40-F1
#
_cell.length_a   1.000
_cell.length_b   1.000
_cell.length_c   1.000
_cell.angle_alpha   90.00
_cell.angle_beta   90.00
_cell.angle_gamma   90.00
#
_symmetry.space_group_name_H-M   'P 1'
#
loop_
_entity.id
_entity.type
_entity.pdbx_description
1 polymer ?
#
loop_
_entity_poly.entity_id
_entity_poly.type
_entity_poly.pdbx_seq_one_letter_code
_entity_poly.pdbx_strand_id
1 'polypeptide(L)'
;MATNPIDRCWRCRADWASDRKRLARCAMGFGHKTAGGADGKIYVVTDPTDDDMIIPKKGTLRQGNRFIAPDDVHAKEVTKREYTSYADSKEWVWKSQGDVMLNGAFFNESGGQNERKYDELDMIPAKHGRFVGKLTQFAGTLKCRVGKPC
;
A
#
# COMPACT_ATOMS: atom_id res chain seq x y z
N MET A 1 -14.40 -4.43 -18.76
CA MET A 1 -13.23 -5.23 -19.14
C MET A 1 -12.11 -4.88 -18.19
N ALA A 2 -11.70 -5.85 -17.37
CA ALA A 2 -10.58 -5.68 -16.46
C ALA A 2 -9.26 -5.51 -17.24
N THR A 3 -8.45 -4.53 -16.83
CA THR A 3 -7.12 -4.25 -17.41
C THR A 3 -5.99 -4.60 -16.46
N ASN A 4 -6.24 -4.59 -15.15
CA ASN A 4 -5.30 -5.12 -14.16
C ASN A 4 -5.10 -6.64 -14.36
N PRO A 5 -3.87 -7.17 -14.41
CA PRO A 5 -3.60 -8.60 -14.56
C PRO A 5 -4.27 -9.49 -13.51
N ILE A 6 -4.35 -9.03 -12.25
CA ILE A 6 -5.00 -9.77 -11.15
C ILE A 6 -6.50 -9.89 -11.43
N ASP A 7 -7.15 -8.79 -11.79
CA ASP A 7 -8.57 -8.77 -12.11
C ASP A 7 -8.88 -9.57 -13.38
N ARG A 8 -8.00 -9.53 -14.39
CA ARG A 8 -8.13 -10.38 -15.59
C ARG A 8 -8.09 -11.86 -15.27
N CYS A 9 -7.26 -12.27 -14.31
CA CYS A 9 -7.15 -13.66 -13.88
C CYS A 9 -8.37 -14.13 -13.07
N TRP A 10 -8.93 -13.24 -12.24
CA TRP A 10 -10.00 -13.58 -11.29
C TRP A 10 -11.38 -13.08 -11.71
N ARG A 11 -11.57 -11.77 -11.83
CA ARG A 11 -12.86 -11.11 -12.05
C ARG A 11 -13.43 -11.32 -13.46
N CYS A 12 -12.61 -11.65 -14.46
CA CYS A 12 -13.08 -12.01 -15.82
C CYS A 12 -13.70 -13.42 -15.94
N ARG A 13 -14.02 -14.09 -14.82
CA ARG A 13 -14.69 -15.40 -14.83
C ARG A 13 -16.09 -15.30 -14.26
N ALA A 14 -17.08 -15.98 -14.85
CA ALA A 14 -18.46 -15.94 -14.35
C ALA A 14 -18.62 -16.42 -12.89
N ASP A 15 -17.74 -17.31 -12.44
CA ASP A 15 -17.71 -17.91 -11.10
C ASP A 15 -16.83 -17.15 -10.09
N TRP A 16 -16.33 -15.96 -10.43
CA TRP A 16 -15.40 -15.20 -9.56
C TRP A 16 -15.91 -15.00 -8.13
N ALA A 17 -17.24 -14.86 -7.98
CA ALA A 17 -17.90 -14.61 -6.70
C ALA A 17 -18.04 -15.87 -5.83
N SER A 18 -18.18 -17.04 -6.45
CA SER A 18 -18.24 -18.33 -5.76
C SER A 18 -16.85 -18.92 -5.52
N ASP A 19 -15.91 -18.69 -6.44
CA ASP A 19 -14.50 -19.09 -6.34
C ASP A 19 -13.60 -17.90 -5.94
N ARG A 20 -13.90 -17.31 -4.76
CA ARG A 20 -13.13 -16.17 -4.24
C ARG A 20 -11.68 -16.54 -3.94
N LYS A 21 -11.44 -17.79 -3.56
CA LYS A 21 -10.12 -18.33 -3.18
C LYS A 21 -9.13 -18.35 -4.33
N ARG A 22 -9.61 -18.40 -5.58
CA ARG A 22 -8.78 -18.27 -6.78
C ARG A 22 -7.94 -16.99 -6.82
N LEU A 23 -8.38 -15.92 -6.16
CA LEU A 23 -7.60 -14.70 -6.03
C LEU A 23 -6.17 -14.97 -5.54
N ALA A 24 -5.99 -15.92 -4.61
CA ALA A 24 -4.68 -16.30 -4.10
C ALA A 24 -3.72 -16.79 -5.20
N ARG A 25 -4.24 -17.40 -6.27
CA ARG A 25 -3.46 -17.85 -7.44
C ARG A 25 -3.27 -16.77 -8.49
N CYS A 26 -4.05 -15.70 -8.43
CA CYS A 26 -3.98 -14.55 -9.32
C CYS A 26 -3.10 -13.42 -8.76
N ALA A 27 -2.64 -13.53 -7.51
CA ALA A 27 -1.80 -12.54 -6.86
C ALA A 27 -0.47 -12.36 -7.61
N MET A 28 -0.07 -11.11 -7.77
CA MET A 28 1.18 -10.71 -8.41
C MET A 28 2.07 -9.98 -7.39
N GLY A 29 3.38 -9.93 -7.63
CA GLY A 29 4.33 -9.23 -6.74
C GLY A 29 4.67 -10.04 -5.48
N PHE A 30 4.75 -9.39 -4.31
CA PHE A 30 5.13 -10.04 -3.04
C PHE A 30 4.20 -11.20 -2.65
N GLY A 31 2.91 -11.11 -3.03
CA GLY A 31 1.94 -12.19 -2.83
C GLY A 31 2.00 -13.31 -3.87
N HIS A 32 2.89 -13.24 -4.86
CA HIS A 32 2.99 -14.28 -5.89
C HIS A 32 3.49 -15.58 -5.25
N LYS A 33 2.70 -16.66 -5.40
CA LYS A 33 2.90 -17.99 -4.77
C LYS A 33 2.65 -18.06 -3.26
N THR A 34 2.08 -17.04 -2.63
CA THR A 34 1.64 -17.20 -1.24
C THR A 34 0.45 -18.15 -1.16
N ALA A 35 0.52 -19.14 -0.28
CA ALA A 35 -0.58 -20.09 -0.05
C ALA A 35 -1.61 -19.58 0.98
N GLY A 36 -1.25 -18.57 1.78
CA GLY A 36 -2.12 -18.00 2.81
C GLY A 36 -3.46 -17.53 2.22
N GLY A 37 -4.56 -18.02 2.77
CA GLY A 37 -5.92 -17.70 2.31
C GLY A 37 -6.45 -18.53 1.14
N ALA A 38 -5.60 -19.32 0.45
CA ALA A 38 -6.04 -20.21 -0.63
C ALA A 38 -6.97 -21.33 -0.11
N ASP A 39 -6.67 -21.87 1.07
CA ASP A 39 -7.44 -22.94 1.72
C ASP A 39 -8.16 -22.49 3.00
N GLY A 40 -7.95 -21.24 3.42
CA GLY A 40 -8.51 -20.68 4.64
C GLY A 40 -10.04 -20.68 4.67
N LYS A 41 -10.61 -20.65 5.88
CA LYS A 41 -12.04 -20.38 6.05
C LYS A 41 -12.33 -18.94 5.64
N ILE A 42 -13.43 -18.71 4.94
CA ILE A 42 -13.90 -17.34 4.68
C ILE A 42 -14.46 -16.82 6.01
N TYR A 43 -13.85 -15.77 6.53
CA TYR A 43 -14.40 -15.00 7.66
C TYR A 43 -14.84 -13.63 7.15
N VAL A 44 -15.88 -13.10 7.77
CA VAL A 44 -16.33 -11.72 7.53
C VAL A 44 -15.73 -10.88 8.64
N VAL A 45 -15.01 -9.83 8.27
CA VAL A 45 -14.59 -8.81 9.22
C VAL A 45 -15.85 -8.05 9.62
N THR A 46 -16.39 -8.39 10.78
CA THR A 46 -17.62 -7.77 11.33
C THR A 46 -17.32 -6.57 12.21
N ASP A 47 -16.05 -6.38 12.56
CA ASP A 47 -15.57 -5.32 13.43
C ASP A 47 -14.36 -4.63 12.78
N PRO A 48 -14.46 -3.35 12.40
CA PRO A 48 -13.38 -2.59 11.80
C PRO A 48 -12.41 -1.99 12.83
N THR A 49 -12.55 -2.28 14.13
CA THR A 49 -11.66 -1.79 15.19
C THR A 49 -10.28 -2.45 15.14
N ASP A 50 -9.50 -2.11 14.11
CA ASP A 50 -8.05 -2.20 14.12
C ASP A 50 -7.53 -0.81 14.55
N ASP A 51 -7.61 -0.56 15.86
CA ASP A 51 -7.54 0.80 16.43
C ASP A 51 -6.12 1.39 16.51
N ASP A 52 -5.08 0.69 16.05
CA ASP A 52 -3.70 1.21 16.12
C ASP A 52 -2.92 1.09 14.80
N MET A 53 -3.53 1.64 13.74
CA MET A 53 -2.83 1.99 12.50
C MET A 53 -1.97 3.27 12.62
N ILE A 54 -2.09 3.99 13.74
CA ILE A 54 -1.56 5.36 13.91
C ILE A 54 -0.11 5.33 14.40
N ILE A 55 0.29 4.32 15.18
CA ILE A 55 1.66 4.16 15.68
C ILE A 55 2.35 2.97 14.99
N PRO A 56 2.94 3.16 13.79
CA PRO A 56 3.73 2.09 13.17
C PRO A 56 4.91 1.72 14.07
N LYS A 57 5.24 0.43 14.15
CA LYS A 57 6.43 -0.04 14.87
C LYS A 57 7.66 0.75 14.38
N LYS A 58 8.45 1.27 15.33
CA LYS A 58 9.74 1.94 15.09
C LYS A 58 10.58 1.07 14.15
N GLY A 59 10.98 1.62 12.99
CA GLY A 59 11.70 0.90 11.94
C GLY A 59 10.88 0.50 10.69
N THR A 60 9.64 0.95 10.56
CA THR A 60 8.83 0.76 9.35
C THR A 60 9.21 1.79 8.29
N LEU A 61 9.83 1.35 7.19
CA LEU A 61 10.26 2.22 6.10
C LEU A 61 9.21 2.28 5.00
N ARG A 62 8.91 3.50 4.51
CA ARG A 62 8.06 3.74 3.34
C ARG A 62 8.97 4.33 2.25
N GLN A 63 9.01 3.72 1.08
CA GLN A 63 9.86 4.16 -0.05
C GLN A 63 9.06 4.19 -1.35
N GLY A 64 9.44 5.03 -2.29
CA GLY A 64 8.91 4.97 -3.66
C GLY A 64 7.47 5.44 -3.81
N ASN A 65 7.00 6.32 -2.93
CA ASN A 65 5.65 6.87 -2.94
C ASN A 65 5.54 8.09 -3.87
N ARG A 66 4.30 8.47 -4.20
CA ARG A 66 4.00 9.68 -4.96
C ARG A 66 2.98 10.52 -4.19
N PHE A 67 3.45 11.62 -3.62
CA PHE A 67 2.63 12.55 -2.83
C PHE A 67 2.23 13.74 -3.70
N ILE A 68 0.93 14.07 -3.68
CA ILE A 68 0.36 15.20 -4.39
C ILE A 68 -0.39 16.01 -3.34
N ALA A 69 0.14 17.19 -3.00
CA ALA A 69 -0.54 18.06 -2.06
C ALA A 69 -1.78 18.71 -2.72
N PRO A 70 -2.84 19.01 -1.96
CA PRO A 70 -3.94 19.87 -2.42
C PRO A 70 -3.46 21.32 -2.66
N ASP A 71 -4.30 22.16 -3.26
CA ASP A 71 -4.00 23.58 -3.52
C ASP A 71 -4.02 24.47 -2.26
N ASP A 72 -4.21 23.86 -1.09
CA ASP A 72 -4.09 24.52 0.21
C ASP A 72 -2.60 24.64 0.62
N VAL A 73 -2.18 25.87 0.93
CA VAL A 73 -0.81 26.18 1.39
C VAL A 73 -0.50 25.60 2.76
N HIS A 74 -1.50 25.32 3.58
CA HIS A 74 -1.34 24.74 4.90
C HIS A 74 -1.28 23.19 4.88
N ALA A 75 -1.50 22.58 3.72
CA ALA A 75 -1.55 21.12 3.56
C ALA A 75 -0.47 20.61 2.58
N LYS A 76 0.75 21.14 2.70
CA LYS A 76 1.90 20.77 1.84
C LYS A 76 2.83 19.73 2.48
N GLU A 77 2.85 19.62 3.81
CA GLU A 77 3.72 18.67 4.50
C GLU A 77 3.12 17.26 4.50
N VAL A 78 3.88 16.28 4.02
CA VAL A 78 3.47 14.86 3.94
C VAL A 78 3.36 14.21 5.32
N THR A 79 4.12 14.70 6.29
CA THR A 79 4.13 14.20 7.66
C THR A 79 3.21 15.02 8.55
N LYS A 80 2.08 14.45 8.95
CA LYS A 80 1.25 15.00 10.04
C LYS A 80 1.61 14.29 11.34
N ARG A 81 2.16 15.02 12.31
CA ARG A 81 2.49 14.48 13.65
C ARG A 81 1.30 14.75 14.58
N GLU A 82 0.27 13.92 14.52
CA GLU A 82 -0.89 14.08 15.41
C GLU A 82 -0.69 13.38 16.77
N TYR A 83 -1.22 14.00 17.83
CA TYR A 83 -1.37 13.44 19.18
C TYR A 83 -0.08 12.99 19.91
N THR A 84 1.10 13.33 19.41
CA THR A 84 2.39 12.98 20.02
C THR A 84 3.18 14.24 20.33
N SER A 85 3.76 14.33 21.53
CA SER A 85 4.58 15.49 21.90
C SER A 85 5.83 15.59 21.01
N TYR A 86 6.37 16.80 20.83
CA TYR A 86 7.64 16.96 20.10
C TYR A 86 8.77 16.15 20.75
N ALA A 87 8.74 15.98 22.08
CA ALA A 87 9.73 15.21 22.82
C ALA A 87 9.71 13.71 22.46
N ASP A 88 8.54 13.16 22.13
CA ASP A 88 8.38 11.74 21.77
C ASP A 88 8.65 11.49 20.27
N SER A 89 8.22 12.42 19.40
CA SER A 89 8.34 12.28 17.94
C SER A 89 9.73 12.61 17.39
N LYS A 90 10.57 13.37 18.11
CA LYS A 90 11.93 13.72 17.66
C LYS A 90 12.87 12.51 17.52
N GLU A 91 12.60 11.44 18.28
CA GLU A 91 13.40 10.21 18.28
C GLU A 91 13.01 9.25 17.14
N TRP A 92 11.97 9.55 16.38
CA TRP A 92 11.51 8.71 15.30
C TRP A 92 12.36 8.95 14.06
N VAL A 93 12.86 7.87 13.46
CA VAL A 93 13.63 7.89 12.22
C VAL A 93 12.65 7.95 11.05
N TRP A 94 12.44 9.15 10.50
CA TRP A 94 11.62 9.40 9.32
C TRP A 94 12.53 9.79 8.16
N LYS A 95 12.49 9.00 7.08
CA LYS A 95 13.31 9.18 5.88
C LYS A 95 12.46 9.04 4.64
N SER A 96 12.75 9.84 3.63
CA SER A 96 12.14 9.79 2.29
C SER A 96 13.16 9.23 1.31
N GLN A 97 12.79 8.18 0.57
CA GLN A 97 13.69 7.55 -0.39
C GLN A 97 12.95 7.15 -1.66
N GLY A 98 13.38 7.74 -2.79
CA GLY A 98 12.78 7.48 -4.10
C GLY A 98 11.34 7.98 -4.24
N ASP A 99 10.87 8.79 -3.31
CA ASP A 99 9.53 9.40 -3.35
C ASP A 99 9.48 10.54 -4.38
N VAL A 100 8.27 10.83 -4.86
CA VAL A 100 8.00 11.95 -5.77
C VAL A 100 7.04 12.90 -5.08
N MET A 101 7.45 14.15 -4.93
CA MET A 101 6.64 15.23 -4.35
C MET A 101 6.08 16.12 -5.46
N LEU A 102 4.77 16.37 -5.45
CA LEU A 102 4.08 17.18 -6.45
C LEU A 102 3.18 18.24 -5.79
N ASN A 103 2.91 19.30 -6.55
CA ASN A 103 2.11 20.45 -6.11
C ASN A 103 2.65 21.12 -4.83
N GLY A 104 3.97 21.25 -4.72
CA GLY A 104 4.61 21.86 -3.55
C GLY A 104 4.62 20.96 -2.30
N ALA A 105 4.28 19.67 -2.42
CA ALA A 105 4.44 18.73 -1.33
C ALA A 105 5.91 18.68 -0.86
N PHE A 106 6.12 18.50 0.44
CA PHE A 106 7.46 18.31 1.00
C PHE A 106 7.41 17.36 2.21
N PHE A 107 8.58 16.82 2.57
CA PHE A 107 8.73 15.88 3.68
C PHE A 107 9.88 16.33 4.58
N ASN A 108 9.60 16.54 5.87
CA ASN A 108 10.60 16.88 6.86
C ASN A 108 11.14 15.61 7.53
N GLU A 109 12.34 15.21 7.15
CA GLU A 109 13.01 14.07 7.77
C GLU A 109 13.40 14.34 9.23
N SER A 110 13.44 13.30 10.06
CA SER A 110 13.84 13.38 11.47
C SER A 110 14.54 12.11 11.95
N GLY A 111 15.10 12.17 13.16
CA GLY A 111 15.84 11.07 13.77
C GLY A 111 17.22 10.82 13.17
N GLY A 112 17.86 9.73 13.61
CA GLY A 112 19.21 9.32 13.22
C GLY A 112 19.33 8.73 11.80
N GLN A 113 20.41 8.00 11.56
CA GLN A 113 20.58 7.26 10.31
C GLN A 113 19.55 6.13 10.18
N ASN A 114 19.23 5.74 8.96
CA ASN A 114 18.38 4.56 8.72
C ASN A 114 19.24 3.30 8.95
N GLU A 115 19.18 2.75 10.16
CA GLU A 115 20.09 1.67 10.60
C GLU A 115 19.75 0.28 10.02
N ARG A 116 18.63 0.14 9.30
CA ARG A 116 18.18 -1.16 8.78
C ARG A 116 19.04 -1.61 7.60
N LYS A 117 19.86 -2.64 7.84
CA LYS A 117 20.54 -3.41 6.80
C LYS A 117 19.62 -4.54 6.36
N TYR A 118 19.33 -4.63 5.07
CA TYR A 118 18.48 -5.67 4.50
C TYR A 118 19.34 -6.82 3.97
N ASP A 119 18.86 -8.05 4.15
CA ASP A 119 19.44 -9.21 3.47
C ASP A 119 18.74 -9.47 2.11
N GLU A 120 19.26 -10.45 1.37
CA GLU A 120 18.77 -10.79 0.02
C GLU A 120 17.36 -11.42 0.03
N LEU A 121 16.93 -11.96 1.17
CA LEU A 121 15.61 -12.58 1.36
C LEU A 121 14.55 -11.55 1.75
N ASP A 122 14.97 -10.41 2.31
CA ASP A 122 14.10 -9.33 2.81
C ASP A 122 13.56 -8.36 1.74
N MET A 123 14.03 -8.42 0.49
CA MET A 123 13.87 -7.29 -0.45
C MET A 123 13.18 -7.61 -1.78
N ILE A 124 11.95 -7.10 -1.94
CA ILE A 124 11.53 -6.55 -3.23
C ILE A 124 11.96 -5.08 -3.24
N PRO A 125 12.92 -4.67 -4.10
CA PRO A 125 13.37 -3.28 -4.12
C PRO A 125 12.21 -2.36 -4.48
N ALA A 126 12.02 -1.30 -3.71
CA ALA A 126 11.01 -0.30 -3.99
C ALA A 126 11.32 0.38 -5.34
N LYS A 127 10.31 0.45 -6.21
CA LYS A 127 10.40 1.23 -7.44
C LYS A 127 10.21 2.70 -7.11
N HIS A 128 10.90 3.57 -7.84
CA HIS A 128 10.75 5.01 -7.71
C HIS A 128 9.28 5.47 -7.86
N GLY A 129 8.87 6.45 -7.06
CA GLY A 129 7.51 7.02 -7.04
C GLY A 129 6.94 7.47 -8.38
N ARG A 130 7.79 7.73 -9.39
CA ARG A 130 7.34 8.05 -10.75
C ARG A 130 6.50 6.94 -11.38
N PHE A 131 6.71 5.69 -10.95
CA PHE A 131 5.97 4.55 -11.47
C PHE A 131 4.60 4.39 -10.82
N VAL A 132 4.31 5.07 -9.71
CA VAL A 132 3.02 4.95 -8.99
C VAL A 132 1.85 5.21 -9.92
N GLY A 133 1.89 6.26 -10.76
CA GLY A 133 0.81 6.54 -11.71
C GLY A 133 0.54 5.40 -12.69
N LYS A 134 1.60 4.73 -13.19
CA LYS A 134 1.46 3.54 -14.06
C LYS A 134 1.00 2.31 -13.28
N LEU A 135 1.42 2.17 -12.03
CA LEU A 135 1.03 1.06 -11.15
C LEU A 135 -0.45 1.16 -10.75
N THR A 136 -0.97 2.36 -10.51
CA THR A 136 -2.34 2.61 -10.05
C THR A 136 -3.31 2.97 -11.17
N GLN A 137 -2.87 3.03 -12.43
CA GLN A 137 -3.73 3.39 -13.58
C GLN A 137 -4.99 2.53 -13.73
N PHE A 138 -4.96 1.30 -13.21
CA PHE A 138 -6.09 0.36 -13.23
C PHE A 138 -6.59 0.03 -11.82
N ALA A 139 -6.18 0.80 -10.82
CA ALA A 139 -6.73 0.69 -9.48
C ALA A 139 -8.14 1.29 -9.46
N GLY A 140 -9.02 0.69 -8.65
CA GLY A 140 -10.41 1.13 -8.52
C GLY A 140 -11.39 -0.04 -8.62
N THR A 141 -12.66 0.25 -8.40
CA THR A 141 -13.72 -0.76 -8.42
C THR A 141 -14.16 -1.08 -9.84
N LEU A 142 -14.21 -2.36 -10.18
CA LEU A 142 -14.85 -2.83 -11.41
C LEU A 142 -16.37 -2.89 -11.26
N LYS A 143 -17.11 -2.57 -12.32
CA LYS A 143 -18.59 -2.71 -12.39
C LYS A 143 -18.98 -4.18 -12.66
N CYS A 144 -18.72 -5.04 -11.68
CA CYS A 144 -18.97 -6.48 -11.74
C CYS A 144 -20.42 -6.84 -11.42
N ARG A 145 -20.95 -7.90 -12.06
CA ARG A 145 -22.21 -8.55 -11.66
C ARG A 145 -21.94 -10.03 -11.35
N VAL A 146 -22.56 -10.56 -10.29
CA VAL A 146 -22.43 -11.98 -9.93
C VAL A 146 -22.94 -12.85 -11.09
N GLY A 147 -22.24 -13.94 -11.39
CA GLY A 147 -22.58 -14.85 -12.48
C GLY A 147 -22.15 -14.36 -13.88
N LYS A 148 -21.46 -13.21 -13.98
CA LYS A 148 -20.93 -12.69 -15.26
C LYS A 148 -19.46 -12.27 -15.10
N PRO A 149 -18.63 -12.46 -16.15
CA PRO A 149 -17.31 -11.83 -16.23
C PRO A 149 -17.38 -10.30 -16.07
N CYS A 150 -16.41 -9.75 -15.35
CA CYS A 150 -16.05 -8.33 -15.39
C CYS A 150 -14.99 -8.07 -16.49
#